data_AF-A0A251Z9P1-F1
#
_entry.id   AF-A0A251Z9P1-F1
#
_cell.length_a   1.000
_cell.length_b   1.000
_cell.length_c   1.000
_cell.angle_alpha   90.00
_cell.angle_beta   90.00
_cell.angle_gamma   90.00
#
_symmetry.space_group_name_H-M   'P 1'
#
loop_
_entity.id
_entity.type
_entity.pdbx_description
1 polymer ?
#
loop_
_entity_poly.entity_id
_entity_poly.type
_entity_poly.pdbx_seq_one_letter_code
_entity_poly.pdbx_strand_id
1 'polypeptide(L)'
;MLLPPGICRVIKMINALQNVRKKAATNRQQGGFTLVELMVVIVIVGVLSAVALPQFMGVKDKAKLNTQIAELAGLARECSSAIIAEGPYPAANSGTTNTGLTISGNCNGGDGASAPSADVNYTTSSASISGAKCGSLSIKSGKKCQATVASSSGAISYSEI
;
A
#
# COMPACT_ATOMS: atom_id res chain seq x y z
N MET A 1 -17.71 -78.79 32.69
CA MET A 1 -16.67 -78.23 33.59
C MET A 1 -16.75 -76.71 33.53
N LEU A 2 -17.46 -76.10 34.49
CA LEU A 2 -17.56 -74.65 34.62
C LEU A 2 -16.21 -74.10 35.11
N LEU A 3 -15.64 -73.16 34.36
CA LEU A 3 -14.51 -72.37 34.81
C LEU A 3 -14.97 -71.49 36.00
N PRO A 4 -14.23 -71.43 37.12
CA PRO A 4 -14.54 -70.58 38.27
C PRO A 4 -14.82 -69.12 37.87
N PRO A 5 -15.80 -68.44 38.49
CA PRO A 5 -16.24 -67.09 38.09
C PRO A 5 -15.16 -66.00 38.20
N GLY A 6 -14.05 -66.26 38.93
CA GLY A 6 -12.91 -65.34 39.04
C GLY A 6 -11.99 -65.31 37.82
N ILE A 7 -11.86 -66.42 37.07
CA ILE A 7 -10.87 -66.54 35.98
C ILE A 7 -11.32 -65.73 34.74
N CYS A 8 -12.63 -65.61 34.52
CA CYS A 8 -13.20 -64.82 33.42
C CYS A 8 -12.89 -63.30 33.55
N ARG A 9 -12.88 -62.75 34.78
CA ARG A 9 -12.52 -61.34 35.02
C ARG A 9 -11.05 -61.07 34.69
N VAL A 10 -10.15 -61.99 35.02
CA VAL A 10 -8.71 -61.87 34.75
C VAL A 10 -8.43 -61.97 33.24
N ILE A 11 -9.05 -62.91 32.52
CA ILE A 11 -8.91 -63.05 31.05
C ILE A 11 -9.44 -61.80 30.33
N LYS A 12 -10.57 -61.24 30.79
CA LYS A 12 -11.15 -60.01 30.21
C LYS A 12 -10.26 -58.78 30.47
N MET A 13 -9.60 -58.71 31.62
CA MET A 13 -8.58 -57.70 31.92
C MET A 13 -7.32 -57.85 31.06
N ILE A 14 -6.82 -59.07 30.86
CA ILE A 14 -5.65 -59.33 30.00
C ILE A 14 -5.95 -58.95 28.54
N ASN A 15 -7.13 -59.35 28.01
CA ASN A 15 -7.56 -58.95 26.66
C ASN A 15 -7.82 -57.43 26.54
N ALA A 16 -8.36 -56.79 27.59
CA ALA A 16 -8.54 -55.34 27.63
C ALA A 16 -7.20 -54.59 27.61
N LEU A 17 -6.18 -55.09 28.31
CA LEU A 17 -4.83 -54.52 28.28
C LEU A 17 -4.13 -54.76 26.93
N GLN A 18 -4.36 -55.91 26.28
CA GLN A 18 -3.85 -56.18 24.93
C GLN A 18 -4.42 -55.22 23.87
N ASN A 19 -5.67 -54.76 24.02
CA ASN A 19 -6.27 -53.76 23.13
C ASN A 19 -5.78 -52.33 23.37
N VAL A 20 -5.44 -51.96 24.61
CA VAL A 20 -4.86 -50.63 24.92
C VAL A 20 -3.43 -50.51 24.37
N ARG A 21 -2.64 -51.59 24.38
CA ARG A 21 -1.28 -51.60 23.79
C ARG A 21 -1.28 -51.49 22.26
N LYS A 22 -2.30 -52.05 21.57
CA LYS A 22 -2.46 -51.90 20.11
C LYS A 22 -2.83 -50.48 19.67
N LYS A 23 -3.45 -49.68 20.54
CA LYS A 23 -3.86 -48.29 20.24
C LYS A 23 -2.76 -47.24 20.42
N ALA A 24 -1.61 -47.63 20.97
CA ALA A 24 -0.41 -46.79 21.05
C ALA A 24 0.47 -46.87 19.77
N ALA A 25 0.05 -47.62 18.76
CA ALA A 25 0.71 -47.74 17.46
C ALA A 25 -0.05 -47.03 16.33
N THR A 26 -0.87 -46.02 16.63
CA THR A 26 -1.15 -44.96 15.65
C THR A 26 0.12 -44.14 15.49
N ASN A 27 1.00 -44.69 14.66
CA ASN A 27 2.14 -44.07 14.03
C ASN A 27 1.76 -42.63 13.66
N ARG A 28 2.21 -41.68 14.47
CA ARG A 28 2.25 -40.28 14.06
C ARG A 28 3.27 -40.23 12.94
N GLN A 29 2.81 -40.44 11.71
CA GLN A 29 3.50 -39.99 10.50
C GLN A 29 3.52 -38.46 10.55
N GLN A 30 4.31 -37.90 11.45
CA GLN A 30 4.74 -36.52 11.39
C GLN A 30 5.79 -36.47 10.28
N GLY A 31 5.31 -36.43 9.04
CA GLY A 31 6.12 -36.07 7.88
C GLY A 31 6.55 -34.62 8.04
N GLY A 32 7.67 -34.39 8.70
CA GLY A 32 8.31 -33.08 8.73
C GLY A 32 8.94 -32.79 7.38
N PHE A 33 8.91 -31.52 6.96
CA PHE A 33 9.71 -31.03 5.84
C PHE A 33 11.17 -31.39 6.08
N THR A 34 11.82 -31.99 5.08
CA THR A 34 13.25 -32.26 5.20
C THR A 34 14.03 -30.94 5.12
N LEU A 35 15.16 -30.84 5.82
CA LEU A 35 16.01 -29.64 5.77
C LEU A 35 16.45 -29.33 4.33
N VAL A 36 16.67 -30.38 3.54
CA VAL A 36 17.05 -30.28 2.12
C VAL A 36 15.92 -29.69 1.27
N GLU A 37 14.68 -30.08 1.54
CA GLU A 37 13.50 -29.59 0.83
C GLU A 37 13.28 -28.09 1.09
N LEU A 38 13.49 -27.65 2.34
CA LEU A 38 13.44 -26.22 2.65
C LEU A 38 14.63 -25.46 2.04
N MET A 39 15.82 -26.06 2.00
CA MET A 39 17.01 -25.44 1.37
C MET A 39 16.83 -25.19 -0.13
N VAL A 40 16.29 -26.16 -0.88
CA VAL A 40 16.06 -25.96 -2.32
C VAL A 40 15.01 -24.88 -2.56
N VAL A 41 13.97 -24.78 -1.72
CA VAL A 41 12.93 -23.76 -1.85
C VAL A 41 13.49 -22.35 -1.67
N ILE A 42 14.29 -22.11 -0.62
CA ILE A 42 14.87 -20.78 -0.40
C ILE A 42 15.86 -20.39 -1.51
N VAL A 43 16.54 -21.37 -2.11
CA VAL A 43 17.42 -21.13 -3.26
C VAL A 43 16.61 -20.68 -4.48
N ILE A 44 15.51 -21.38 -4.81
CA ILE A 44 14.65 -21.01 -5.94
C ILE A 44 14.01 -19.64 -5.71
N VAL A 45 13.43 -19.39 -4.52
CA VAL A 45 12.84 -18.09 -4.16
C VAL A 45 13.89 -16.99 -4.21
N GLY A 46 15.13 -17.26 -3.77
CA GLY A 46 16.26 -16.35 -3.86
C GLY A 46 16.52 -15.88 -5.29
N VAL A 47 16.65 -16.81 -6.24
CA VAL A 47 16.89 -16.50 -7.66
C VAL A 47 15.75 -15.69 -8.27
N LEU A 48 14.49 -16.08 -8.02
CA LEU A 48 13.33 -15.35 -8.54
C LEU A 48 13.24 -13.92 -7.96
N SER A 49 13.51 -13.76 -6.66
CA SER A 49 13.45 -12.46 -5.99
C SER A 49 14.51 -11.49 -6.52
N ALA A 50 15.71 -11.97 -6.86
CA ALA A 50 16.80 -11.14 -7.37
C ALA A 50 16.45 -10.43 -8.69
N VAL A 51 15.70 -11.10 -9.59
CA VAL A 51 15.27 -10.52 -10.87
C VAL A 51 14.04 -9.64 -10.71
N ALA A 52 13.10 -10.02 -9.83
CA ALA A 52 11.82 -9.33 -9.68
C ALA A 52 11.90 -8.02 -8.89
N LEU A 53 12.77 -7.94 -7.87
CA LEU A 53 12.89 -6.76 -7.00
C LEU A 53 13.22 -5.44 -7.72
N PRO A 54 14.21 -5.35 -8.62
CA PRO A 54 14.56 -4.07 -9.25
C PRO A 54 13.41 -3.50 -10.09
N GLN A 55 12.62 -4.35 -10.74
CA GLN A 55 11.45 -3.91 -11.53
C GLN A 55 10.32 -3.42 -10.62
N PHE A 56 10.12 -4.05 -9.46
CA PHE A 56 9.05 -3.70 -8.54
C PHE A 56 9.25 -2.34 -7.86
N MET A 57 10.50 -1.91 -7.63
CA MET A 57 10.79 -0.59 -7.06
C MET A 57 10.30 0.55 -7.97
N GLY A 58 10.58 0.47 -9.27
CA GLY A 58 10.13 1.50 -10.23
C GLY A 58 8.60 1.60 -10.35
N VAL A 59 7.87 0.48 -10.21
CA VAL A 59 6.40 0.49 -10.23
C VAL A 59 5.83 1.16 -8.98
N LYS A 60 6.41 0.91 -7.80
CA LYS A 60 6.02 1.57 -6.55
C LYS A 60 6.22 3.09 -6.63
N ASP A 61 7.34 3.53 -7.19
CA ASP A 61 7.62 4.95 -7.36
C ASP A 61 6.62 5.60 -8.35
N LYS A 62 6.28 4.91 -9.45
CA LYS A 62 5.23 5.38 -10.40
C LYS A 62 3.88 5.50 -9.70
N ALA A 63 3.51 4.49 -8.91
CA ALA A 63 2.24 4.49 -8.19
C ALA A 63 2.17 5.67 -7.20
N LYS A 64 3.23 5.89 -6.42
CA LYS A 64 3.31 7.01 -5.46
C LYS A 64 3.22 8.37 -6.16
N LEU A 65 3.93 8.53 -7.28
CA LEU A 65 3.84 9.74 -8.09
C LEU A 65 2.43 9.97 -8.63
N ASN A 66 1.80 8.93 -9.19
CA ASN A 66 0.45 9.02 -9.73
C ASN A 66 -0.58 9.37 -8.65
N THR A 67 -0.44 8.85 -7.43
CA THR A 67 -1.30 9.24 -6.30
C THR A 67 -1.12 10.70 -5.94
N GLN A 68 0.12 11.20 -5.92
CA GLN A 68 0.39 12.62 -5.68
C GLN A 68 -0.20 13.50 -6.78
N ILE A 69 -0.04 13.14 -8.05
CA ILE A 69 -0.59 13.88 -9.19
C ILE A 69 -2.12 13.92 -9.14
N ALA A 70 -2.77 12.81 -8.80
CA ALA A 70 -4.22 12.74 -8.69
C ALA A 70 -4.76 13.65 -7.59
N GLU A 71 -4.13 13.64 -6.41
CA GLU A 71 -4.52 14.50 -5.30
C GLU A 71 -4.23 15.98 -5.58
N LEU A 72 -3.07 16.28 -6.16
CA LEU A 72 -2.70 17.61 -6.64
C LEU A 72 -3.77 18.17 -7.59
N ALA A 73 -4.22 17.35 -8.54
CA ALA A 73 -5.27 17.74 -9.47
C ALA A 73 -6.66 17.83 -8.79
N GLY A 74 -6.90 17.12 -7.70
CA GLY A 74 -8.11 17.26 -6.87
C GLY A 74 -8.13 18.60 -6.14
N LEU A 75 -7.08 18.89 -5.39
CA LEU A 75 -6.94 20.14 -4.63
C LEU A 75 -6.95 21.38 -5.53
N ALA A 76 -6.24 21.32 -6.66
CA ALA A 76 -6.24 22.42 -7.63
C ALA A 76 -7.64 22.67 -8.21
N ARG A 77 -8.42 21.61 -8.48
CA ARG A 77 -9.80 21.74 -8.94
C ARG A 77 -10.72 22.33 -7.88
N GLU A 78 -10.60 21.87 -6.64
CA GLU A 78 -11.40 22.39 -5.54
C GLU A 78 -11.16 23.89 -5.33
N CYS A 79 -9.89 24.31 -5.36
CA CYS A 79 -9.53 25.72 -5.32
C CYS A 79 -10.07 26.50 -6.53
N SER A 80 -9.90 25.97 -7.74
CA SER A 80 -10.41 26.62 -8.95
C SER A 80 -11.93 26.82 -8.90
N SER A 81 -12.68 25.83 -8.43
CA SER A 81 -14.13 25.93 -8.34
C SER A 81 -14.56 26.98 -7.32
N ALA A 82 -13.85 27.10 -6.20
CA ALA A 82 -14.14 28.12 -5.20
C ALA A 82 -13.82 29.53 -5.70
N ILE A 83 -12.76 29.72 -6.50
CA ILE A 83 -12.46 31.02 -7.12
C ILE A 83 -13.55 31.39 -8.11
N ILE A 84 -13.98 30.46 -8.97
CA ILE A 84 -15.02 30.72 -9.99
C ILE A 84 -16.39 30.97 -9.34
N ALA A 85 -16.70 30.28 -8.24
CA ALA A 85 -17.95 30.43 -7.52
C ALA A 85 -17.95 31.63 -6.53
N GLU A 86 -16.82 32.29 -6.34
CA GLU A 86 -16.61 33.33 -5.31
C GLU A 86 -16.96 32.83 -3.89
N GLY A 87 -16.51 31.61 -3.58
CA GLY A 87 -16.66 30.94 -2.28
C GLY A 87 -17.66 29.77 -2.29
N PRO A 88 -17.75 29.00 -1.19
CA PRO A 88 -16.81 28.97 -0.05
C PRO A 88 -15.45 28.40 -0.45
N TYR A 89 -14.38 28.94 0.11
CA TYR A 89 -13.01 28.50 -0.18
C TYR A 89 -12.61 27.27 0.65
N PRO A 90 -11.88 26.30 0.05
CA PRO A 90 -11.42 25.13 0.80
C PRO A 90 -10.46 25.53 1.92
N ALA A 91 -10.40 24.72 2.98
CA ALA A 91 -9.56 24.99 4.15
C ALA A 91 -8.09 25.22 3.75
N ALA A 92 -7.40 26.07 4.54
CA ALA A 92 -6.05 26.51 4.24
C ALA A 92 -5.11 25.33 3.99
N ASN A 93 -4.68 25.22 2.74
CA ASN A 93 -3.87 24.13 2.23
C ASN A 93 -2.49 24.71 1.89
N SER A 94 -1.77 25.18 2.90
CA SER A 94 -0.39 25.65 2.80
C SER A 94 0.57 24.66 3.46
N GLY A 95 1.75 24.46 2.87
CA GLY A 95 2.77 23.56 3.42
C GLY A 95 2.73 22.16 2.82
N THR A 96 3.12 21.15 3.60
CA THR A 96 3.25 19.77 3.10
C THR A 96 2.06 18.92 3.51
N THR A 97 1.40 18.26 2.55
CA THR A 97 0.29 17.33 2.83
C THR A 97 0.81 15.98 3.34
N ASN A 98 -0.10 15.17 3.90
CA ASN A 98 0.22 13.80 4.35
C ASN A 98 0.70 12.88 3.22
N THR A 99 0.38 13.21 1.98
CA THR A 99 0.83 12.48 0.79
C THR A 99 2.12 13.03 0.21
N GLY A 100 2.70 14.05 0.83
CA GLY A 100 3.92 14.71 0.38
C GLY A 100 3.67 15.57 -0.85
N LEU A 101 2.59 16.32 -0.91
CA LEU A 101 2.48 17.46 -1.81
C LEU A 101 3.00 18.70 -1.11
N THR A 102 3.74 19.55 -1.80
CA THR A 102 4.11 20.87 -1.32
C THR A 102 3.17 21.88 -1.93
N ILE A 103 2.51 22.67 -1.08
CA ILE A 103 1.57 23.71 -1.51
C ILE A 103 2.12 25.07 -1.10
N SER A 104 2.28 25.94 -2.09
CA SER A 104 2.70 27.32 -1.92
C SER A 104 1.53 28.24 -2.28
N GLY A 105 1.16 29.10 -1.34
CA GLY A 105 -0.07 29.90 -1.42
C GLY A 105 -1.18 29.31 -0.55
N ASN A 106 -2.33 29.97 -0.58
CA ASN A 106 -3.48 29.58 0.23
C ASN A 106 -4.78 29.91 -0.48
N CYS A 107 -5.59 28.89 -0.78
CA CYS A 107 -6.83 29.04 -1.54
C CYS A 107 -7.93 29.79 -0.81
N ASN A 108 -7.83 29.96 0.51
CA ASN A 108 -8.81 30.72 1.28
C ASN A 108 -8.33 32.11 1.67
N GLY A 109 -7.35 32.67 0.94
CA GLY A 109 -6.86 34.03 1.19
C GLY A 109 -6.12 34.25 2.52
N GLY A 110 -6.01 33.22 3.38
CA GLY A 110 -5.44 33.34 4.73
C GLY A 110 -6.48 33.46 5.85
N ASP A 111 -7.73 33.77 5.53
CA ASP A 111 -8.78 34.08 6.50
C ASP A 111 -9.96 33.10 6.45
N GLY A 112 -10.00 32.18 5.48
CA GLY A 112 -11.09 31.22 5.35
C GLY A 112 -12.32 31.74 4.61
N ALA A 113 -12.31 33.00 4.18
CA ALA A 113 -13.47 33.68 3.61
C ALA A 113 -13.16 34.40 2.29
N SER A 114 -11.89 34.70 2.03
CA SER A 114 -11.47 35.48 0.88
C SER A 114 -10.87 34.61 -0.23
N ALA A 115 -10.95 35.12 -1.46
CA ALA A 115 -10.22 34.57 -2.58
C ALA A 115 -8.70 34.58 -2.31
N PRO A 116 -7.93 33.66 -2.93
CA PRO A 116 -6.47 33.73 -2.87
C PRO A 116 -5.98 35.06 -3.44
N SER A 117 -5.05 35.71 -2.75
CA SER A 117 -4.44 36.99 -3.19
C SER A 117 -3.30 36.81 -4.20
N ALA A 118 -2.85 35.57 -4.41
CA ALA A 118 -1.82 35.18 -5.36
C ALA A 118 -2.08 33.75 -5.84
N ASP A 119 -1.46 33.37 -6.95
CA ASP A 119 -1.59 32.03 -7.52
C ASP A 119 -1.20 30.94 -6.51
N VAL A 120 -1.95 29.84 -6.52
CA VAL A 120 -1.72 28.71 -5.62
C VAL A 120 -1.03 27.59 -6.38
N ASN A 121 0.15 27.22 -5.93
CA ASN A 121 0.99 26.21 -6.56
C ASN A 121 0.98 24.92 -5.74
N TYR A 122 0.50 23.85 -6.36
CA TYR A 122 0.55 22.49 -5.84
C TYR A 122 1.67 21.75 -6.53
N THR A 123 2.58 21.14 -5.78
CA THR A 123 3.79 20.51 -6.32
C THR A 123 3.98 19.11 -5.75
N THR A 124 4.32 18.12 -6.60
CA THR A 124 4.67 16.78 -6.11
C THR A 124 6.00 16.79 -5.34
N SER A 125 6.09 16.18 -4.15
CA SER A 125 7.40 16.06 -3.48
C SER A 125 8.31 15.05 -4.18
N SER A 126 7.72 14.04 -4.82
CA SER A 126 8.48 13.04 -5.56
C SER A 126 8.83 13.58 -6.95
N ALA A 127 10.08 13.36 -7.36
CA ALA A 127 10.50 13.65 -8.73
C ALA A 127 9.96 12.59 -9.68
N SER A 128 9.52 13.02 -10.86
CA SER A 128 8.98 12.13 -11.88
C SER A 128 10.04 11.20 -12.41
N ILE A 129 9.62 9.97 -12.66
CA ILE A 129 10.34 9.02 -13.50
C ILE A 129 9.84 9.16 -14.93
N SER A 130 10.76 9.00 -15.89
CA SER A 130 10.55 9.29 -17.30
C SER A 130 9.17 8.82 -17.82
N GLY A 131 8.40 9.76 -18.38
CA GLY A 131 7.10 9.49 -18.98
C GLY A 131 5.87 9.66 -18.07
N ALA A 132 6.05 10.09 -16.82
CA ALA A 132 4.92 10.46 -15.96
C ALA A 132 4.12 11.64 -16.55
N LYS A 133 2.81 11.65 -16.33
CA LYS A 133 1.89 12.66 -16.87
C LYS A 133 1.42 13.61 -15.77
N CYS A 134 1.44 14.91 -16.05
CA CYS A 134 0.95 15.97 -15.17
C CYS A 134 -0.06 16.80 -15.97
N GLY A 135 -1.35 16.52 -15.79
CA GLY A 135 -2.35 16.92 -16.77
C GLY A 135 -2.00 16.36 -18.16
N SER A 136 -1.92 17.22 -19.18
CA SER A 136 -1.52 16.83 -20.53
C SER A 136 0.01 16.82 -20.75
N LEU A 137 0.80 17.28 -19.76
CA LEU A 137 2.25 17.40 -19.88
C LEU A 137 2.93 16.05 -19.60
N SER A 138 3.92 15.70 -20.43
CA SER A 138 4.90 14.67 -20.11
C SER A 138 6.06 15.28 -19.32
N ILE A 139 6.23 14.85 -18.06
CA ILE A 139 7.30 15.35 -17.19
C ILE A 139 8.61 14.60 -17.49
N LYS A 140 9.71 15.34 -17.61
CA LYS A 140 11.05 14.75 -17.75
C LYS A 140 11.48 14.01 -16.47
N SER A 141 12.36 13.02 -16.64
CA SER A 141 12.93 12.33 -15.49
C SER A 141 13.66 13.31 -14.57
N GLY A 142 13.41 13.22 -13.27
CA GLY A 142 13.99 14.09 -12.24
C GLY A 142 13.24 15.41 -12.01
N LYS A 143 12.19 15.71 -12.80
CA LYS A 143 11.36 16.92 -12.64
C LYS A 143 10.10 16.66 -11.83
N LYS A 144 9.62 17.65 -11.09
CA LYS A 144 8.37 17.54 -10.31
C LYS A 144 7.19 18.05 -11.14
N CYS A 145 6.01 17.54 -10.85
CA CYS A 145 4.76 18.05 -11.44
C CYS A 145 4.25 19.19 -10.56
N GLN A 146 3.89 20.31 -11.19
CA GLN A 146 3.26 21.43 -10.53
C GLN A 146 1.94 21.77 -11.22
N ALA A 147 0.88 21.97 -10.44
CA ALA A 147 -0.35 22.62 -10.87
C ALA A 147 -0.45 23.99 -10.22
N THR A 148 -0.70 25.00 -11.03
CA THR A 148 -0.90 26.39 -10.61
C THR A 148 -2.35 26.76 -10.84
N VAL A 149 -3.02 27.24 -9.80
CA VAL A 149 -4.36 27.81 -9.89
C VAL A 149 -4.21 29.33 -9.88
N ALA A 150 -4.62 29.97 -10.98
CA ALA A 150 -4.55 31.41 -11.12
C ALA A 150 -5.56 32.09 -10.19
N SER A 151 -5.12 33.00 -9.32
CA SER A 151 -6.02 33.65 -8.36
C SER A 151 -7.08 34.53 -9.02
N SER A 152 -6.77 35.11 -10.18
CA SER A 152 -7.66 36.04 -10.88
C SER A 152 -8.76 35.38 -11.72
N SER A 153 -8.62 34.09 -12.04
CA SER A 153 -9.52 33.40 -12.99
C SER A 153 -9.88 31.97 -12.59
N GLY A 154 -9.24 31.41 -11.57
CA GLY A 154 -9.34 29.99 -11.23
C GLY A 154 -8.73 29.06 -12.29
N ALA A 155 -8.07 29.58 -13.32
CA ALA A 155 -7.50 28.75 -14.38
C ALA A 155 -6.40 27.83 -13.84
N ILE A 156 -6.45 26.54 -14.20
CA ILE A 156 -5.44 25.55 -13.80
C ILE A 156 -4.43 25.37 -14.92
N SER A 157 -3.15 25.59 -14.62
CA SER A 157 -2.02 25.35 -15.53
C SER A 157 -1.08 24.29 -14.95
N TYR A 158 -0.49 23.46 -15.81
CA TYR A 158 0.45 22.40 -15.40
C TYR A 158 1.85 22.68 -15.95
N SER A 159 2.87 22.50 -15.11
CA SER A 159 4.28 22.71 -15.46
C SER A 159 5.19 21.64 -14.84
N GLU A 160 6.40 21.53 -15.37
CA GLU A 160 7.49 20.76 -14.76
C GLU A 160 8.47 21.72 -14.07
N ILE A 161 8.91 21.39 -12.86
CA ILE A 161 9.91 22.16 -12.10
C ILE A 161 11.15 21.33 -11.75
#